data_AF-A0A0C3HTI2-F1
#
_entry.id   AF-A0A0C3HTI2-F1
#
_cell.length_a   1.000
_cell.length_b   1.000
_cell.length_c   1.000
_cell.angle_alpha   90.00
_cell.angle_beta   90.00
_cell.angle_gamma   90.00
#
_symmetry.space_group_name_H-M   'P 1'
#
loop_
_entity.id
_entity.type
_entity.pdbx_description
1 polymer ?
#
loop_
_entity_poly.entity_id
_entity_poly.type
_entity_poly.pdbx_seq_one_letter_code
_entity_poly.pdbx_strand_id
1 'polypeptide(L)' 'MPSEAETRQDKQASAAQARQVIDIFHEISTLLNADLDRQTLSICISLIENGVNPEALASVVRELKRDAEEVRKELQS' A
#
# COMPACT_ATOMS: atom_id res chain seq x y z
N MET A 1 -29.61 -14.88 -17.18
CA MET A 1 -28.58 -13.84 -17.30
C MET A 1 -28.59 -13.06 -16.01
N PRO A 2 -27.46 -12.93 -15.29
CA PRO A 2 -27.42 -12.15 -14.06
C PRO A 2 -27.84 -10.70 -14.37
N SER A 3 -28.65 -10.12 -13.50
CA SER A 3 -29.16 -8.76 -13.64
C SER A 3 -28.01 -7.75 -13.48
N GLU A 4 -27.98 -6.68 -14.26
CA GLU A 4 -26.96 -5.61 -14.15
C GLU A 4 -26.89 -5.00 -12.73
N ALA A 5 -27.97 -5.15 -11.95
CA ALA A 5 -28.02 -4.76 -10.54
C ALA A 5 -27.18 -5.68 -9.63
N GLU A 6 -27.17 -6.99 -9.86
CA GLU A 6 -26.36 -7.96 -9.11
C GLU A 6 -24.87 -7.69 -9.34
N THR A 7 -24.46 -7.50 -10.61
CA THR A 7 -23.06 -7.21 -10.96
C THR A 7 -22.54 -5.89 -10.38
N ARG A 8 -23.40 -4.86 -10.21
CA ARG A 8 -23.01 -3.59 -9.56
C ARG A 8 -22.83 -3.78 -8.06
N GLN A 9 -23.69 -4.57 -7.43
CA GLN A 9 -23.64 -4.84 -6.00
C GLN A 9 -22.41 -5.66 -5.62
N ASP A 10 -22.04 -6.66 -6.43
CA ASP A 10 -20.82 -7.46 -6.24
C ASP A 10 -19.54 -6.61 -6.35
N LYS A 11 -19.46 -5.72 -7.34
CA LYS A 11 -18.32 -4.80 -7.52
C LYS A 11 -18.20 -3.79 -6.37
N GLN A 12 -19.31 -3.34 -5.84
CA GLN A 12 -19.32 -2.39 -4.73
C GLN A 12 -18.95 -3.09 -3.41
N ALA A 13 -19.38 -4.34 -3.22
CA ALA A 13 -18.97 -5.18 -2.09
C ALA A 13 -17.47 -5.53 -2.13
N SER A 14 -16.92 -5.88 -3.30
CA SER A 14 -15.50 -6.18 -3.44
C SER A 14 -14.61 -4.94 -3.22
N ALA A 15 -15.04 -3.77 -3.70
CA ALA A 15 -14.34 -2.52 -3.44
C ALA A 15 -14.33 -2.14 -1.94
N ALA A 16 -15.42 -2.42 -1.21
CA ALA A 16 -15.49 -2.20 0.22
C ALA A 16 -14.55 -3.13 1.00
N GLN A 17 -14.47 -4.41 0.60
CA GLN A 17 -13.54 -5.39 1.18
C GLN A 17 -12.08 -4.99 0.95
N ALA A 18 -11.73 -4.58 -0.27
CA ALA A 18 -10.37 -4.12 -0.57
C ALA A 18 -9.96 -2.91 0.30
N ARG A 19 -10.88 -1.96 0.53
CA ARG A 19 -10.62 -0.84 1.46
C ARG A 19 -10.37 -1.31 2.89
N GLN A 20 -11.18 -2.23 3.41
CA GLN A 20 -10.98 -2.78 4.74
C GLN A 20 -9.64 -3.48 4.89
N VAL A 21 -9.20 -4.23 3.88
CA VAL A 21 -7.88 -4.87 3.86
C VAL A 21 -6.77 -3.81 3.98
N ILE A 22 -6.84 -2.74 3.20
CA ILE A 22 -5.88 -1.62 3.28
C ILE A 22 -5.96 -0.89 4.63
N ASP A 23 -7.14 -0.76 5.23
CA ASP A 23 -7.31 -0.19 6.57
C ASP A 23 -6.57 -1.01 7.62
N ILE A 24 -6.78 -2.34 7.62
CA ILE A 24 -6.11 -3.26 8.55
C ILE A 24 -4.58 -3.22 8.35
N PHE A 25 -4.10 -3.28 7.10
CA PHE A 25 -2.66 -3.22 6.84
C PHE A 25 -2.04 -1.89 7.24
N HIS A 26 -2.77 -0.77 7.09
CA HIS A 26 -2.30 0.52 7.56
C HIS A 26 -2.21 0.56 9.09
N GLU A 27 -3.19 0.03 9.82
CA GLU A 27 -3.11 -0.06 11.28
C GLU A 27 -1.91 -0.89 11.73
N ILE A 28 -1.65 -2.03 11.08
CA ILE A 28 -0.46 -2.86 11.34
C ILE A 28 0.83 -2.06 11.07
N SER A 29 0.90 -1.36 9.94
CA SER A 29 2.04 -0.50 9.58
C SER A 29 2.31 0.58 10.63
N THR A 30 1.26 1.22 11.14
CA THR A 30 1.36 2.23 12.21
C THR A 30 1.84 1.61 13.52
N LEU A 31 1.30 0.46 13.93
CA LEU A 31 1.71 -0.23 15.15
C LEU A 31 3.19 -0.66 15.11
N LEU A 32 3.69 -1.01 13.93
CA LEU A 32 5.09 -1.42 13.71
C LEU A 32 6.03 -0.24 13.45
N ASN A 33 5.53 1.01 13.44
CA ASN A 33 6.29 2.20 13.03
C ASN A 33 7.01 2.01 11.68
N ALA A 34 6.34 1.37 10.71
CA ALA A 34 6.87 1.21 9.37
C ALA A 34 6.73 2.49 8.51
N ASP A 35 5.93 3.46 8.97
CA ASP A 35 5.66 4.74 8.33
C ASP A 35 5.21 4.60 6.87
N LEU A 36 4.43 3.57 6.54
CA LEU A 36 3.87 3.41 5.20
C LEU A 36 2.46 3.99 5.19
N ASP A 37 2.24 5.00 4.34
CA ASP A 37 0.92 5.55 4.07
C ASP A 37 0.08 4.59 3.20
N ARG A 38 -1.21 4.87 3.11
CA ARG A 38 -2.18 4.02 2.40
C ARG A 38 -1.85 3.82 0.92
N GLN A 39 -1.29 4.84 0.27
CA GLN A 39 -0.94 4.73 -1.15
C GLN A 39 0.27 3.83 -1.33
N THR A 40 1.32 4.04 -0.52
CA THR A 40 2.51 3.18 -0.55
C THR A 40 2.17 1.73 -0.22
N LEU A 41 1.32 1.47 0.77
CA LEU A 41 0.86 0.11 1.09
C LEU A 41 0.13 -0.56 -0.08
N SER A 42 -0.76 0.16 -0.75
CA SER A 42 -1.48 -0.35 -1.93
C SER A 42 -0.53 -0.74 -3.06
N ILE A 43 0.50 0.09 -3.31
CA ILE A 43 1.53 -0.19 -4.31
C ILE A 43 2.35 -1.42 -3.88
N CYS A 44 2.78 -1.50 -2.62
CA CYS A 44 3.55 -2.64 -2.13
C CYS A 44 2.77 -3.95 -2.25
N ILE A 45 1.49 -3.95 -1.89
CA ILE A 45 0.61 -5.13 -2.04
C ILE A 45 0.52 -5.53 -3.51
N SER A 46 0.28 -4.57 -4.41
CA SER A 46 0.22 -4.84 -5.85
C SER A 46 1.53 -5.45 -6.37
N LEU A 47 2.69 -4.95 -5.93
CA LEU A 47 3.99 -5.49 -6.34
C LEU A 47 4.18 -6.93 -5.82
N ILE A 48 3.81 -7.19 -4.57
CA ILE A 48 3.89 -8.53 -3.96
C ILE A 48 2.95 -9.51 -4.68
N GLU A 49 1.73 -9.09 -5.04
CA GLU A 49 0.80 -9.88 -5.84
C GLU A 49 1.33 -10.19 -7.25
N ASN A 50 2.20 -9.32 -7.80
CA ASN A 50 2.91 -9.55 -9.05
C ASN A 50 4.20 -10.40 -8.89
N GLY A 51 4.46 -10.95 -7.71
CA GLY A 51 5.57 -11.86 -7.45
C GLY A 51 6.88 -11.18 -7.01
N VAL A 52 6.85 -9.90 -6.67
CA VAL A 52 8.01 -9.21 -6.09
C VAL A 52 8.28 -9.72 -4.68
N ASN A 53 9.54 -9.99 -4.36
CA ASN A 53 9.95 -10.42 -3.02
C ASN A 53 9.69 -9.30 -1.97
N PRO A 54 8.91 -9.56 -0.90
CA PRO A 54 8.62 -8.58 0.14
C PRO A 54 9.85 -8.02 0.86
N GLU A 55 10.86 -8.85 1.12
CA GLU A 55 12.10 -8.45 1.82
C GLU A 55 12.93 -7.51 0.95
N ALA A 56 13.07 -7.83 -0.33
CA ALA A 56 13.76 -6.97 -1.29
C ALA A 56 13.02 -5.63 -1.46
N LEU A 57 11.69 -5.67 -1.56
CA LEU A 57 10.86 -4.48 -1.62
C LEU A 57 11.03 -3.59 -0.37
N ALA A 58 11.06 -4.20 0.82
CA ALA A 58 11.30 -3.46 2.07
C ALA A 58 12.67 -2.77 2.07
N SER A 59 13.71 -3.43 1.54
CA SER A 59 15.04 -2.82 1.40
C SER A 59 14.99 -1.57 0.52
N VAL A 60 14.38 -1.67 -0.66
CA VAL A 60 14.26 -0.55 -1.61
C VAL A 60 13.45 0.59 -1.02
N VAL A 61 12.33 0.31 -0.36
CA VAL A 61 11.50 1.36 0.26
C VAL A 61 12.27 2.09 1.36
N ARG A 62 13.07 1.39 2.16
CA ARG A 62 13.90 2.01 3.21
C ARG A 62 15.00 2.89 2.63
N GLU A 63 15.64 2.43 1.56
CA GLU A 63 16.66 3.19 0.84
C GLU A 63 16.08 4.48 0.24
N LEU A 64 14.97 4.38 -0.50
CA LEU A 64 14.32 5.55 -1.10
C LEU A 64 13.86 6.58 -0.05
N LYS A 65 13.34 6.12 1.10
CA LYS A 65 12.98 7.02 2.21
C LYS A 65 14.20 7.75 2.76
N ARG A 66 15.32 7.04 2.92
CA ARG A 66 16.57 7.61 3.40
C ARG A 66 17.09 8.67 2.43
N ASP A 67 17.17 8.34 1.15
CA ASP A 67 17.66 9.25 0.11
C ASP A 67 16.78 10.50 0.01
N ALA A 68 15.46 10.34 0.10
CA ALA A 68 14.53 11.46 0.11
C ALA A 68 14.76 12.40 1.31
N GLU A 69 15.03 11.85 2.49
CA GLU A 69 15.33 12.66 3.68
C GLU A 69 16.71 13.32 3.60
N GLU A 70 17.71 12.67 3.01
CA GLU A 70 19.02 13.28 2.75
C GLU A 70 18.90 14.46 1.78
N VAL A 71 18.21 14.28 0.65
CA VAL A 71 17.94 15.35 -0.34
C VAL A 71 17.18 16.52 0.29
N ARG A 72 16.17 16.24 1.14
CA ARG A 72 15.43 17.29 1.84
C ARG A 72 16.30 18.10 2.79
N LYS A 73 17.26 17.48 3.47
CA LYS A 73 18.20 18.17 4.35
C LYS A 73 19.14 19.07 3.56
N GLU A 74 19.67 18.61 2.43
CA GLU A 74 20.53 19.41 1.54
C GLU A 74 19.81 20.65 0.98
N LEU A 75 18.52 20.53 0.65
CA LEU A 75 17.71 21.66 0.21
C LEU A 75 17.42 22.70 1.31
N GLN A 76 17.57 22.32 2.58
CA GLN A 76 17.30 23.16 3.75
C GLN A 76 18.57 23.76 4.38
N SER A 77 19.76 23.33 3.93
CA SER A 77 21.07 23.87 4.31
C SER A 77 21.52 24.98 3.37
#